data_AF-A0A957JN31-F1
#
_entry.id   AF-A0A957JN31-F1
#
_cell.length_a   1.000
_cell.length_b   1.000
_cell.length_c   1.000
_cell.angle_alpha   90.00
_cell.angle_beta   90.00
_cell.angle_gamma   90.00
#
_symmetry.space_group_name_H-M   'P 1'
#
loop_
_entity.id
_entity.type
_entity.pdbx_description
1 polymer ?
#
loop_
_entity_poly.entity_id
_entity_poly.type
_entity_poly.pdbx_seq_one_letter_code
_entity_poly.pdbx_strand_id
1 'polypeptide(L)'
;MSTKTYPLALPESAFSALRKSPVEFVEEMKYAALVKWYEAGMITQDKAAEIAGLSRFEFLQLLSRYHVSAIQYTEGLLDEELENYAGGKDSY
;
A
#
# COMPACT_ATOMS: atom_id res chain seq x y z
N MET A 1 1.14 19.81 0.29
CA MET A 1 -0.22 19.54 -0.23
C MET A 1 -1.25 20.21 0.67
N SER A 2 -2.42 20.58 0.12
CA SER A 2 -3.53 21.08 0.94
C SER A 2 -4.27 19.90 1.59
N THR A 3 -4.51 19.98 2.90
CA THR A 3 -5.25 18.94 3.64
C THR A 3 -6.73 19.27 3.69
N LYS A 4 -7.59 18.27 3.50
CA LYS A 4 -9.02 18.32 3.78
C LYS A 4 -9.39 17.19 4.73
N THR A 5 -10.26 17.47 5.69
CA THR A 5 -10.72 16.50 6.69
C THR A 5 -12.17 16.15 6.42
N TYR A 6 -12.49 14.86 6.54
CA TYR A 6 -13.85 14.34 6.40
C TYR A 6 -14.24 13.60 7.69
N PRO A 7 -15.48 13.76 8.18
CA PRO A 7 -15.95 13.02 9.35
C PRO A 7 -16.08 11.52 9.02
N LEU A 8 -15.68 10.67 9.97
CA LEU A 8 -15.80 9.23 9.86
C LEU A 8 -16.61 8.70 11.03
N ALA A 9 -17.72 8.03 10.75
CA ALA A 9 -18.54 7.37 11.75
C ALA A 9 -18.08 5.92 11.93
N LEU A 10 -17.68 5.57 13.14
CA LEU A 10 -17.31 4.20 13.55
C LEU A 10 -18.02 3.87 14.86
N PRO A 11 -18.39 2.59 15.09
CA PRO A 11 -18.87 2.18 16.40
C PRO A 11 -17.75 2.34 17.43
N GLU A 12 -18.07 2.76 18.66
CA GLU A 12 -17.07 2.93 19.73
C GLU A 12 -16.28 1.63 20.00
N SER A 13 -16.93 0.49 19.81
CA SER A 13 -16.32 -0.83 19.92
C SER A 13 -15.25 -1.13 18.87
N ALA A 14 -15.12 -0.33 17.80
CA ALA A 14 -14.05 -0.51 16.82
C ALA A 14 -12.67 -0.23 17.43
N PHE A 15 -12.57 0.75 18.34
CA PHE A 15 -11.28 1.17 18.92
C PHE A 15 -10.69 0.11 19.87
N SER A 16 -11.55 -0.64 20.56
CA SER A 16 -11.11 -1.73 21.44
C SER A 16 -10.58 -2.93 20.68
N ALA A 17 -10.97 -3.12 19.41
CA ALA A 17 -10.51 -4.24 18.58
C ALA A 17 -8.99 -4.25 18.38
N LEU A 18 -8.38 -3.07 18.21
CA LEU A 18 -6.94 -2.90 18.05
C LEU A 18 -6.23 -2.38 19.31
N ARG A 19 -6.98 -2.18 20.42
CA ARG A 19 -6.46 -1.59 21.67
C ARG A 19 -5.71 -0.27 21.43
N LYS A 20 -6.22 0.56 20.52
CA LYS A 20 -5.65 1.86 20.15
C LYS A 20 -6.60 2.97 20.57
N SER A 21 -6.06 4.15 20.88
CA SER A 21 -6.89 5.35 21.00
C SER A 21 -7.59 5.66 19.66
N PRO A 22 -8.69 6.43 19.66
CA PRO A 22 -9.37 6.79 18.41
C PRO A 22 -8.46 7.45 17.36
N VAL A 23 -7.51 8.28 17.81
CA VAL A 23 -6.55 8.97 16.93
C VAL A 23 -5.60 7.95 16.28
N GLU A 24 -4.98 7.09 17.08
CA GLU A 24 -4.08 6.05 16.59
C GLU A 24 -4.81 5.04 15.70
N PHE A 25 -6.08 4.76 15.98
CA PHE A 25 -6.90 3.85 15.17
C PHE A 25 -7.15 4.42 13.78
N VAL A 26 -7.55 5.70 13.68
CA VAL A 26 -7.82 6.35 12.39
C VAL A 26 -6.53 6.46 11.57
N GLU A 27 -5.40 6.72 12.21
CA GLU A 27 -4.10 6.74 11.53
C GLU A 27 -3.68 5.33 11.06
N GLU A 28 -3.83 4.30 11.89
CA GLU A 28 -3.57 2.92 11.50
C GLU A 28 -4.47 2.50 10.34
N MET A 29 -5.74 2.91 10.35
CA MET A 29 -6.69 2.64 9.28
C MET A 29 -6.26 3.33 7.97
N LYS A 30 -5.77 4.57 8.01
CA LYS A 30 -5.19 5.26 6.85
C LYS A 30 -4.02 4.47 6.28
N TYR A 31 -3.11 3.99 7.14
CA TYR A 31 -1.96 3.20 6.72
C TYR A 31 -2.36 1.85 6.12
N ALA A 32 -3.29 1.12 6.74
CA ALA A 32 -3.81 -0.13 6.22
C ALA A 32 -4.41 0.05 4.81
N ALA A 33 -5.17 1.12 4.58
CA ALA A 33 -5.74 1.43 3.27
C ALA A 33 -4.65 1.71 2.22
N LEU A 34 -3.65 2.53 2.56
CA LEU A 34 -2.55 2.87 1.65
C LEU A 34 -1.70 1.65 1.30
N VAL A 35 -1.39 0.80 2.28
CA VAL A 35 -0.69 -0.47 2.04
C VAL A 35 -1.51 -1.35 1.11
N LYS A 36 -2.84 -1.46 1.33
CA LYS A 36 -3.68 -2.31 0.49
C LYS A 36 -3.80 -1.80 -0.94
N TRP A 37 -3.95 -0.49 -1.13
CA TRP A 37 -4.01 0.11 -2.46
C TRP A 37 -2.68 -0.03 -3.21
N TYR A 38 -1.55 0.08 -2.50
CA TYR A 38 -0.26 -0.23 -3.06
C TYR A 38 -0.16 -1.71 -3.45
N GLU A 39 -0.49 -2.64 -2.56
CA GLU A 39 -0.47 -4.08 -2.86
C GLU A 39 -1.34 -4.42 -4.09
N ALA A 40 -2.50 -3.77 -4.21
CA ALA A 40 -3.44 -3.98 -5.30
C ALA A 40 -3.05 -3.26 -6.62
N GLY A 41 -1.87 -2.65 -6.73
CA GLY A 41 -1.46 -1.94 -7.94
C GLY A 41 -2.18 -0.61 -8.19
N MET A 42 -3.05 -0.16 -7.28
CA MET A 42 -3.90 1.02 -7.48
C MET A 42 -3.15 2.34 -7.32
N ILE A 43 -2.10 2.36 -6.49
CA ILE A 43 -1.23 3.50 -6.29
C ILE A 43 0.24 3.05 -6.28
N THR A 44 1.13 3.95 -6.69
CA THR A 44 2.58 3.72 -6.63
C THR A 44 3.10 3.86 -5.19
N GLN A 45 4.28 3.30 -4.92
CA GLN A 45 4.96 3.44 -3.63
C GLN A 45 5.13 4.91 -3.21
N ASP A 46 5.62 5.75 -4.13
CA ASP A 46 5.88 7.17 -3.84
C ASP A 46 4.58 7.92 -3.53
N LYS A 47 3.49 7.61 -4.26
CA LYS A 47 2.17 8.20 -3.99
C LYS A 47 1.63 7.76 -2.63
N ALA A 48 1.81 6.50 -2.26
CA ALA A 48 1.37 5.99 -0.97
C ALA A 48 2.15 6.64 0.19
N ALA A 49 3.47 6.79 0.05
CA ALA A 49 4.32 7.49 1.02
C ALA A 49 3.93 8.97 1.16
N GLU A 50 3.71 9.66 0.04
CA GLU A 50 3.25 11.06 0.00
C GLU A 50 1.93 11.25 0.77
N ILE A 51 0.91 10.41 0.51
CA ILE A 51 -0.38 10.48 1.19
C ILE A 51 -0.26 10.09 2.68
N ALA A 52 0.61 9.13 3.00
CA ALA A 52 0.87 8.73 4.38
C ALA A 52 1.51 9.87 5.20
N GLY A 53 2.15 10.84 4.54
CA GLY A 53 3.00 11.84 5.18
C GLY A 53 4.33 11.25 5.64
N LEU A 54 4.79 10.19 4.95
CA LEU A 54 5.99 9.43 5.28
C LEU A 54 7.07 9.63 4.21
N SER A 55 8.33 9.52 4.61
CA SER A 55 9.41 9.28 3.67
C SER A 55 9.26 7.91 2.99
N ARG A 56 9.92 7.74 1.84
CA ARG A 56 9.95 6.46 1.13
C ARG A 56 10.50 5.33 2.01
N PHE A 57 11.50 5.61 2.86
CA PHE A 57 12.06 4.63 3.78
C PHE A 57 11.06 4.23 4.87
N GLU A 58 10.36 5.19 5.47
CA GLU A 58 9.31 4.90 6.46
C GLU A 58 8.15 4.11 5.83
N PHE A 59 7.81 4.38 4.57
CA PHE A 59 6.80 3.60 3.88
C PHE A 59 7.26 2.15 3.60
N LEU A 60 8.55 1.93 3.29
CA LEU A 60 9.11 0.57 3.20
C LEU A 60 9.03 -0.17 4.54
N GLN A 61 9.29 0.51 5.66
CA GLN A 61 9.12 -0.06 6.99
C GLN A 61 7.66 -0.39 7.27
N LEU A 62 6.73 0.45 6.81
CA LEU A 62 5.29 0.20 6.90
C LEU A 62 4.89 -1.06 6.13
N LEU A 63 5.35 -1.22 4.88
CA LEU A 63 5.10 -2.44 4.09
C LEU A 63 5.60 -3.70 4.81
N SER A 64 6.80 -3.64 5.41
CA SER A 64 7.36 -4.73 6.22
C SER A 64 6.47 -5.06 7.43
N ARG A 65 5.99 -4.05 8.15
CA ARG A 65 5.07 -4.19 9.29
C ARG A 65 3.75 -4.88 8.93
N TYR A 66 3.30 -4.68 7.70
CA TYR A 66 2.07 -5.26 7.15
C TYR A 66 2.32 -6.56 6.35
N HIS A 67 3.56 -7.05 6.31
CA HIS A 67 3.94 -8.24 5.54
C HIS A 67 3.61 -8.15 4.04
N VAL A 68 3.71 -6.95 3.46
CA VAL A 68 3.52 -6.71 2.03
C VAL A 68 4.88 -6.56 1.34
N SER A 69 5.03 -7.19 0.17
CA SER A 69 6.23 -7.08 -0.67
C SER A 69 6.49 -5.62 -1.06
N ALA A 70 7.74 -5.17 -0.98
CA ALA A 70 8.17 -3.87 -1.52
C ALA A 70 8.32 -3.87 -3.05
N ILE A 71 8.19 -5.03 -3.67
CA ILE A 71 8.12 -5.20 -5.12
C ILE A 71 6.64 -5.40 -5.47
N GLN A 72 6.07 -4.38 -6.13
CA GLN A 72 4.71 -4.40 -6.63
C GLN A 72 4.71 -5.16 -7.96
N TYR A 73 4.31 -6.42 -7.95
CA TYR A 73 4.03 -7.16 -9.17
C TYR A 73 2.59 -6.85 -9.58
N THR A 74 2.39 -6.15 -10.69
CA THR A 74 1.05 -5.99 -11.28
C THR A 74 0.61 -7.31 -11.90
N GLU A 75 -0.68 -7.66 -11.78
CA GLU A 75 -1.25 -8.79 -12.53
C GLU A 75 -0.92 -8.63 -14.03
N GLY A 76 -0.46 -9.72 -14.66
CA GLY A 76 -0.01 -9.74 -16.06
C GLY A 76 1.47 -9.41 -16.28
N LEU A 77 2.21 -8.88 -15.30
CA LEU A 77 3.65 -8.61 -15.47
C LEU A 77 4.44 -9.91 -15.67
N LEU A 78 4.10 -10.95 -14.91
CA LEU A 78 4.70 -12.28 -15.08
C LEU A 78 4.33 -12.91 -16.43
N ASP A 79 3.11 -12.68 -16.93
CA ASP A 79 2.68 -13.21 -18.23
C ASP A 79 3.42 -12.48 -19.37
N GLU A 80 3.54 -11.15 -19.31
CA GLU A 80 4.37 -10.36 -20.24
C GLU A 80 5.85 -10.75 -20.18
N GLU A 81 6.41 -10.97 -18.98
CA GLU A 81 7.79 -11.43 -18.82
C GLU A 81 7.98 -12.80 -19.46
N LEU A 82 7.07 -13.75 -19.24
CA LEU A 82 7.15 -15.09 -19.81
C LEU A 82 6.98 -15.10 -21.35
N GLU A 83 6.07 -14.30 -21.90
CA GLU A 83 5.91 -14.13 -23.34
C GLU A 83 7.18 -13.56 -24.01
N ASN A 84 7.79 -12.55 -23.39
CA ASN A 84 9.04 -11.95 -23.88
C ASN A 84 10.21 -12.95 -23.86
N TYR A 85 10.32 -13.80 -22.84
CA TYR A 85 11.35 -14.85 -22.78
C TYR A 85 11.09 -16.01 -23.76
N ALA A 86 9.83 -16.33 -24.06
CA ALA A 86 9.47 -17.39 -25.00
C ALA A 86 9.66 -16.99 -26.48
N GLY A 87 9.54 -15.69 -26.82
CA GLY A 87 9.70 -15.16 -28.18
C GLY A 87 11.15 -14.95 -28.65
N GLY A 88 12.15 -15.08 -27.76
CA GLY A 88 13.55 -14.72 -28.04
C GLY A 88 14.47 -15.85 -28.54
N LYS A 89 13.96 -17.02 -28.95
CA LYS A 89 14.81 -18.18 -29.29
C LYS A 89 15.30 -18.28 -30.74
N ASP A 90 14.97 -17.34 -31.61
CA ASP A 90 15.37 -17.37 -33.04
C ASP A 90 16.34 -16.26 -33.46
N SER A 91 17.25 -15.84 -32.57
CA SER A 91 18.32 -14.91 -32.95
C SER A 91 19.69 -15.34 -32.43
N TYR A 92 20.30 -16.29 -33.12
CA TYR A 92 21.75 -16.46 -33.25
C TYR A 92 22.09 -16.95 -34.64
#